data_AF-A0A350IR39-F1
#
_entry.id   AF-A0A350IR39-F1
#
_cell.length_a   1.000
_cell.length_b   1.000
_cell.length_c   1.000
_cell.angle_alpha   90.00
_cell.angle_beta   90.00
_cell.angle_gamma   90.00
#
_symmetry.space_group_name_H-M   'P 1'
#
loop_
_entity.id
_entity.type
_entity.pdbx_description
1 polymer ?
#
loop_
_entity_poly.entity_id
_entity_poly.type
_entity_poly.pdbx_seq_one_letter_code
_entity_poly.pdbx_strand_id
1 'polypeptide(L)'
;MPRPESLHPQDVLVACKIYSYEAARETWIYADLVRDVGISQGEAHNAVDRCNKAQLITPGGVVSRKALRDLLCVGAPRVFYAVRGSRARGLCTSVHAAPLRGKFDAPSTAAVVWPDEDGADEGDGLPPLYPSVPLAARGDAVVYELLALVDVIRIGGPQDRNQAVALIEKRLAGK
;
A
#
# COMPACT_ATOMS: atom_id res chain seq x y z
N MET A 1 6.72 -32.83 -1.47
CA MET A 1 6.18 -31.97 -2.56
C MET A 1 6.69 -30.55 -2.34
N PRO A 2 7.17 -29.83 -3.36
CA PRO A 2 7.53 -28.42 -3.19
C PRO A 2 6.28 -27.61 -2.84
N ARG A 3 6.38 -26.71 -1.85
CA ARG A 3 5.31 -25.78 -1.50
C ARG A 3 5.30 -24.65 -2.54
N PRO A 4 4.13 -24.23 -3.05
CA PRO A 4 4.08 -23.04 -3.90
C PRO A 4 4.57 -21.82 -3.10
N GLU A 5 5.45 -21.02 -3.70
CA GLU A 5 5.78 -19.70 -3.17
C GLU A 5 4.60 -18.74 -3.39
N SER A 6 4.41 -17.81 -2.46
CA SER A 6 3.30 -16.85 -2.48
C SER A 6 3.78 -15.47 -2.09
N LEU A 7 3.12 -14.44 -2.63
CA LEU A 7 3.27 -13.08 -2.12
C LEU A 7 2.79 -12.97 -0.68
N HIS A 8 3.51 -12.22 0.12
CA HIS A 8 3.16 -11.84 1.48
C HIS A 8 2.64 -10.38 1.53
N PRO A 9 1.97 -9.97 2.60
CA PRO A 9 1.43 -8.62 2.70
C PRO A 9 2.48 -7.50 2.52
N GLN A 10 3.70 -7.68 3.04
CA GLN A 10 4.82 -6.74 2.87
C GLN A 10 5.27 -6.57 1.42
N ASP A 11 5.05 -7.58 0.57
CA ASP A 11 5.46 -7.51 -0.83
C ASP A 11 4.63 -6.47 -1.60
N VAL A 12 3.39 -6.24 -1.17
CA VAL A 12 2.54 -5.16 -1.69
C VAL A 12 3.14 -3.79 -1.38
N LEU A 13 3.60 -3.59 -0.13
CA LEU A 13 4.27 -2.36 0.30
C LEU A 13 5.58 -2.15 -0.46
N VAL A 14 6.41 -3.20 -0.58
CA VAL A 14 7.67 -3.15 -1.33
C VAL A 14 7.43 -2.80 -2.80
N ALA A 15 6.46 -3.43 -3.47
CA ALA A 15 6.13 -3.11 -4.86
C ALA A 15 5.64 -1.65 -5.03
N CYS A 16 4.84 -1.13 -4.09
CA CYS A 16 4.44 0.29 -4.09
C CYS A 16 5.64 1.23 -3.91
N LYS A 17 6.60 0.87 -3.05
CA LYS A 17 7.80 1.69 -2.82
C LYS A 17 8.75 1.68 -4.01
N ILE A 18 8.95 0.53 -4.66
CA ILE A 18 9.74 0.47 -5.90
C ILE A 18 9.10 1.35 -6.98
N TYR A 19 7.77 1.29 -7.11
CA TYR A 19 7.04 2.17 -8.02
C TYR A 19 7.20 3.66 -7.67
N SER A 20 7.28 4.03 -6.38
CA SER A 20 7.47 5.44 -6.01
C SER A 20 8.83 5.99 -6.45
N TYR A 21 9.91 5.20 -6.32
CA TYR A 21 11.22 5.57 -6.86
C TYR A 21 11.17 5.76 -8.38
N GLU A 22 10.51 4.85 -9.11
CA GLU A 22 10.34 5.00 -10.55
C GLU A 22 9.55 6.24 -10.94
N ALA A 23 8.47 6.54 -10.21
CA ALA A 23 7.67 7.74 -10.43
C ALA A 23 8.46 9.03 -10.16
N ALA A 24 9.39 9.00 -9.21
CA ALA A 24 10.33 10.09 -8.92
C ALA A 24 11.53 10.13 -9.87
N ARG A 25 11.71 9.11 -10.74
CA ARG A 25 12.89 8.90 -11.59
C ARG A 25 14.19 8.75 -10.77
N GLU A 26 14.06 8.15 -9.60
CA GLU A 26 15.16 7.88 -8.68
C GLU A 26 15.64 6.44 -8.82
N THR A 27 16.95 6.24 -8.71
CA THR A 27 17.54 4.91 -8.53
C THR A 27 17.54 4.56 -7.05
N TRP A 28 17.38 3.28 -6.73
CA TRP A 28 17.39 2.80 -5.35
C TRP A 28 18.35 1.63 -5.18
N ILE A 29 18.86 1.45 -3.96
CA ILE A 29 19.55 0.25 -3.52
C ILE A 29 18.79 -0.42 -2.36
N TYR A 30 19.13 -1.67 -2.04
CA TYR A 30 18.47 -2.39 -0.94
C TYR A 30 18.52 -1.66 0.41
N ALA A 31 19.57 -0.88 0.67
CA ALA A 31 19.67 -0.08 1.89
C ALA A 31 18.59 1.01 1.96
N ASP A 32 18.23 1.62 0.83
CA ASP A 32 17.13 2.59 0.76
C ASP A 32 15.80 1.90 1.00
N LEU A 33 15.58 0.73 0.39
CA LEU A 33 14.35 -0.05 0.59
C LEU A 33 14.18 -0.47 2.06
N VAL A 34 15.25 -0.94 2.71
CA VAL A 34 15.26 -1.28 4.15
C VAL A 34 14.84 -0.08 5.00
N ARG A 35 15.46 1.08 4.76
CA ARG A 35 15.18 2.32 5.49
C ARG A 35 13.75 2.81 5.27
N ASP A 36 13.32 2.88 4.02
CA ASP A 36 12.06 3.51 3.64
C ASP A 36 10.84 2.61 3.87
N VAL A 37 11.02 1.29 3.82
CA VAL A 37 9.94 0.32 4.10
C VAL A 37 9.92 -0.10 5.57
N GLY A 38 11.04 0.00 6.30
CA GLY A 38 11.14 -0.43 7.69
C GLY A 38 11.16 -1.94 7.87
N ILE A 39 11.89 -2.66 7.01
CA ILE A 39 12.07 -4.12 7.04
C ILE A 39 13.54 -4.50 7.13
N SER A 40 13.86 -5.74 7.53
CA SER A 40 15.25 -6.21 7.57
C SER A 40 15.84 -6.34 6.16
N GLN A 41 17.18 -6.35 6.07
CA GLN A 41 17.86 -6.55 4.79
C GLN A 41 17.50 -7.88 4.13
N GLY A 42 17.45 -8.98 4.89
CA GLY A 42 17.03 -10.27 4.38
C GLY A 42 15.58 -10.26 3.86
N GLU A 43 14.69 -9.57 4.56
CA GLU A 43 13.29 -9.46 4.14
C GLU A 43 13.14 -8.60 2.89
N ALA A 44 13.92 -7.52 2.75
CA ALA A 44 13.96 -6.72 1.52
C ALA A 44 14.39 -7.55 0.31
N HIS A 45 15.45 -8.36 0.44
CA HIS A 45 15.87 -9.29 -0.61
C HIS A 45 14.77 -10.32 -0.94
N ASN A 46 14.18 -10.94 0.08
CA ASN A 46 13.14 -11.94 -0.12
C ASN A 46 11.87 -11.36 -0.78
N ALA A 47 11.47 -10.15 -0.39
CA ALA A 47 10.30 -9.47 -0.97
C ALA A 47 10.52 -9.10 -2.43
N VAL A 48 11.71 -8.59 -2.77
CA VAL A 48 12.08 -8.30 -4.16
C VAL A 48 12.13 -9.58 -4.99
N ASP A 49 12.71 -10.67 -4.48
CA ASP A 49 12.73 -11.97 -5.16
C ASP A 49 11.31 -12.51 -5.42
N ARG A 50 10.42 -12.47 -4.41
CA ARG A 50 9.01 -12.87 -4.58
C ARG A 50 8.29 -11.97 -5.59
N CYS A 51 8.51 -10.66 -5.55
CA CYS A 51 7.95 -9.74 -6.54
C CYS A 51 8.44 -10.05 -7.96
N ASN A 52 9.71 -10.43 -8.12
CA ASN A 52 10.28 -10.80 -9.41
C ASN A 52 9.65 -12.09 -9.95
N LYS A 53 9.60 -13.14 -9.12
CA LYS A 53 8.96 -14.42 -9.44
C LYS A 53 7.48 -14.27 -9.77
N ALA A 54 6.79 -13.35 -9.09
CA ALA A 54 5.38 -13.02 -9.34
C ALA A 54 5.17 -12.03 -10.51
N GLN A 55 6.23 -11.65 -11.23
CA GLN A 55 6.19 -10.72 -12.37
C GLN A 55 5.65 -9.32 -12.03
N LEU A 56 5.69 -8.93 -10.74
CA LEU A 56 5.37 -7.57 -10.29
C LEU A 56 6.51 -6.60 -10.62
N ILE A 57 7.75 -7.09 -10.61
CA ILE A 57 8.93 -6.34 -11.00
C ILE A 57 9.74 -7.15 -12.02
N THR A 58 10.40 -6.45 -12.92
CA THR A 58 11.39 -7.01 -13.83
C THR A 58 12.71 -7.28 -13.09
N PRO A 59 13.62 -8.12 -13.64
CA PRO A 59 14.96 -8.28 -13.09
C PRO A 59 15.77 -6.99 -12.98
N GLY A 60 15.44 -5.96 -13.78
CA GLY A 60 16.05 -4.63 -13.71
C GLY A 60 15.46 -3.72 -12.62
N GLY A 61 14.55 -4.23 -11.78
CA GLY A 61 13.93 -3.46 -10.70
C GLY A 61 12.80 -2.53 -11.15
N VAL A 62 12.29 -2.70 -12.38
CA VAL A 62 11.17 -1.92 -12.93
C VAL A 62 9.83 -2.61 -12.66
N VAL A 63 8.84 -1.91 -12.14
CA VAL A 63 7.50 -2.39 -11.81
C VAL A 63 6.65 -2.57 -13.05
N SER A 64 6.02 -3.74 -13.15
CA SER A 64 4.92 -3.96 -14.09
C SER A 64 3.68 -3.23 -13.60
N ARG A 65 3.45 -2.01 -14.12
CA ARG A 65 2.28 -1.18 -13.76
C ARG A 65 0.95 -1.92 -13.90
N LYS A 66 0.83 -2.80 -14.90
CA LYS A 66 -0.36 -3.66 -15.08
C LYS A 66 -0.49 -4.66 -13.92
N ALA A 67 0.56 -5.40 -13.61
CA ALA A 67 0.52 -6.41 -12.54
C ALA A 67 0.32 -5.76 -11.17
N LEU A 68 0.98 -4.62 -10.92
CA LEU A 68 0.76 -3.83 -9.70
C LEU A 68 -0.69 -3.34 -9.62
N ARG A 69 -1.27 -2.83 -10.72
CA ARG A 69 -2.69 -2.45 -10.75
C ARG A 69 -3.60 -3.62 -10.40
N ASP A 70 -3.40 -4.78 -11.00
CA ASP A 70 -4.23 -5.96 -10.74
C ASP A 70 -4.08 -6.42 -9.28
N LEU A 71 -2.87 -6.37 -8.74
CA LEU A 71 -2.63 -6.66 -7.33
C LEU A 71 -3.34 -5.66 -6.41
N LEU A 72 -3.20 -4.35 -6.61
CA LEU A 72 -3.77 -3.33 -5.72
C LEU A 72 -5.30 -3.25 -5.83
N CYS A 73 -5.86 -3.41 -7.03
CA CYS A 73 -7.30 -3.28 -7.25
C CYS A 73 -8.08 -4.57 -6.98
N VAL A 74 -7.46 -5.75 -7.19
CA VAL A 74 -8.16 -7.04 -7.19
C VAL A 74 -7.60 -8.01 -6.16
N GLY A 75 -6.27 -8.21 -6.16
CA GLY A 75 -5.61 -9.23 -5.35
C GLY A 75 -5.53 -8.88 -3.87
N ALA A 76 -4.74 -7.87 -3.52
CA ALA A 76 -4.46 -7.45 -2.15
C ALA A 76 -5.75 -7.16 -1.35
N PRO A 77 -6.77 -6.47 -1.88
CA PRO A 77 -8.00 -6.23 -1.12
C PRO A 77 -8.77 -7.51 -0.74
N ARG A 78 -8.62 -8.59 -1.51
CA ARG A 78 -9.30 -9.87 -1.27
C ARG A 78 -8.47 -10.81 -0.40
N VAL A 79 -7.18 -10.96 -0.72
CA VAL A 79 -6.28 -11.92 -0.06
C VAL A 79 -5.87 -11.41 1.32
N PHE A 80 -5.69 -10.10 1.46
CA PHE A 80 -5.31 -9.44 2.70
C PHE A 80 -6.46 -8.57 3.22
N TYR A 81 -7.67 -9.13 3.30
CA TYR A 81 -8.83 -8.41 3.83
C TYR A 81 -8.56 -7.87 5.24
N ALA A 82 -9.13 -6.72 5.58
CA ALA A 82 -9.12 -6.20 6.94
C ALA A 82 -10.54 -6.04 7.45
N VAL A 83 -10.66 -6.22 8.77
CA VAL A 83 -11.86 -5.90 9.54
C VAL A 83 -11.50 -4.72 10.43
N ARG A 84 -12.40 -3.74 10.51
CA ARG A 84 -12.23 -2.60 11.44
C ARG A 84 -12.22 -3.12 12.88
N GLY A 85 -11.23 -2.69 13.64
CA GLY A 85 -11.07 -2.97 15.06
C GLY A 85 -11.61 -1.85 15.94
N SER A 86 -11.22 -1.89 17.22
CA SER A 86 -11.54 -0.84 18.18
C SER A 86 -10.89 0.49 17.81
N ARG A 87 -11.38 1.57 18.42
CA ARG A 87 -10.80 2.89 18.29
C ARG A 87 -9.33 2.88 18.71
N ALA A 88 -8.49 3.53 17.93
CA ALA A 88 -7.05 3.60 18.12
C ALA A 88 -6.52 4.98 17.72
N ARG A 89 -5.33 5.31 18.23
CA ARG A 89 -4.50 6.39 17.72
C ARG A 89 -3.64 5.86 16.56
N GLY A 90 -3.41 6.67 15.54
CA GLY A 90 -2.67 6.22 14.37
C GLY A 90 -2.55 7.23 13.25
N LEU A 91 -2.20 6.73 12.06
CA LEU A 91 -2.15 7.52 10.82
C LEU A 91 -3.44 7.30 10.04
N CYS A 92 -4.16 8.37 9.66
CA CYS A 92 -5.38 8.22 8.85
C CYS A 92 -5.14 7.41 7.57
N THR A 93 -6.06 6.50 7.25
CA THR A 93 -6.08 5.73 6.01
C THR A 93 -7.46 5.80 5.35
N SER A 94 -7.65 5.08 4.25
CA SER A 94 -8.87 5.08 3.44
C SER A 94 -9.23 6.51 3.03
N VAL A 95 -10.52 6.83 2.90
CA VAL A 95 -11.02 8.14 2.45
C VAL A 95 -10.55 9.32 3.33
N HIS A 96 -10.08 9.06 4.56
CA HIS A 96 -9.58 10.08 5.49
C HIS A 96 -8.08 10.35 5.37
N ALA A 97 -7.35 9.55 4.59
CA ALA A 97 -5.92 9.75 4.37
C ALA A 97 -5.63 11.14 3.79
N ALA A 98 -4.58 11.80 4.27
CA ALA A 98 -4.17 13.11 3.79
C ALA A 98 -4.06 13.22 2.24
N PRO A 99 -3.45 12.26 1.50
CA PRO A 99 -3.37 12.34 0.03
C PRO A 99 -4.71 12.14 -0.70
N LEU A 100 -5.77 11.74 0.00
CA LEU A 100 -7.11 11.48 -0.56
C LEU A 100 -8.16 12.53 -0.18
N ARG A 101 -7.77 13.56 0.59
CA ARG A 101 -8.68 14.65 0.98
C ARG A 101 -9.36 15.28 -0.22
N GLY A 102 -10.69 15.41 -0.15
CA GLY A 102 -11.52 15.99 -1.19
C GLY A 102 -11.67 15.14 -2.46
N LYS A 103 -11.12 13.92 -2.50
CA LYS A 103 -11.34 13.00 -3.62
C LYS A 103 -12.61 12.18 -3.46
N PHE A 104 -13.01 11.87 -2.24
CA PHE A 104 -14.21 11.09 -1.94
C PHE A 104 -15.23 11.99 -1.24
N ASP A 105 -16.51 11.69 -1.40
CA ASP A 105 -17.56 12.30 -0.59
C ASP A 105 -17.31 11.85 0.86
N ALA A 106 -16.94 12.80 1.74
CA ALA A 106 -16.55 12.46 3.10
C ALA A 106 -17.74 11.81 3.83
N PRO A 107 -17.66 10.51 4.19
CA PRO A 107 -18.74 9.89 4.93
C PRO A 107 -18.82 10.51 6.32
N SER A 108 -20.02 10.68 6.88
CA SER A 108 -20.28 11.20 8.23
C SER A 108 -19.82 10.29 9.38
N THR A 109 -18.92 9.35 9.10
CA THR A 109 -18.47 8.29 10.00
C THR A 109 -17.14 8.64 10.66
N ALA A 110 -16.79 7.93 11.73
CA ALA A 110 -15.48 8.05 12.37
C ALA A 110 -14.35 7.83 11.34
N ALA A 111 -13.25 8.57 11.52
CA ALA A 111 -12.03 8.37 10.74
C ALA A 111 -11.54 6.92 10.88
N VAL A 112 -10.77 6.46 9.90
CA VAL A 112 -10.13 5.14 9.93
C VAL A 112 -8.63 5.37 9.97
N VAL A 113 -7.93 4.71 10.88
CA VAL A 113 -6.49 4.89 11.06
C VAL A 113 -5.78 3.55 10.97
N TRP A 114 -4.56 3.53 10.43
CA TRP A 114 -3.63 2.45 10.77
C TRP A 114 -3.12 2.69 12.19
N PRO A 115 -3.34 1.77 13.16
CA PRO A 115 -2.81 1.92 14.50
C PRO A 115 -1.30 2.09 14.46
N ASP A 116 -0.81 3.17 15.08
CA ASP A 116 0.59 3.58 15.02
C ASP A 116 0.87 4.49 16.22
N GLU A 117 1.88 4.17 17.03
CA GLU A 117 2.18 4.90 18.27
C GLU A 117 2.62 6.35 18.02
N ASP A 118 3.24 6.59 16.86
CA ASP A 118 3.67 7.92 16.41
C ASP A 118 2.53 8.73 15.76
N GLY A 119 1.44 8.09 15.35
CA GLY A 119 0.35 8.73 14.62
C GLY A 119 -0.39 9.77 15.46
N ALA A 120 -0.89 10.85 14.88
CA ALA A 120 -1.57 11.93 15.61
C ALA A 120 -3.10 11.89 15.49
N ASP A 121 -3.63 11.03 14.62
CA ASP A 121 -5.05 10.92 14.34
C ASP A 121 -5.72 9.87 15.25
N GLU A 122 -7.04 9.95 15.38
CA GLU A 122 -7.84 8.99 16.14
C GLU A 122 -9.04 8.53 15.32
N GLY A 123 -9.31 7.23 15.34
CA GLY A 123 -10.38 6.63 14.55
C GLY A 123 -10.52 5.14 14.78
N ASP A 124 -11.39 4.50 14.00
CA ASP A 124 -11.49 3.04 13.96
C ASP A 124 -10.15 2.47 13.48
N GLY A 125 -9.55 1.57 14.26
CA GLY A 125 -8.30 0.93 13.90
C GLY A 125 -8.49 -0.02 12.72
N LEU A 126 -7.71 0.14 11.67
CA LEU A 126 -7.63 -0.79 10.55
C LEU A 126 -6.24 -1.43 10.52
N PRO A 127 -6.12 -2.76 10.64
CA PRO A 127 -4.82 -3.40 10.50
C PRO A 127 -4.19 -3.07 9.13
N PRO A 128 -3.00 -2.46 9.10
CA PRO A 128 -2.30 -2.21 7.84
C PRO A 128 -1.99 -3.54 7.15
N LEU A 129 -1.69 -3.49 5.84
CA LEU A 129 -1.21 -4.70 5.14
C LEU A 129 0.02 -5.29 5.84
N TYR A 130 0.92 -4.44 6.34
CA TYR A 130 2.10 -4.85 7.09
C TYR A 130 2.41 -3.84 8.20
N PRO A 131 2.99 -4.24 9.35
CA PRO A 131 3.19 -3.34 10.48
C PRO A 131 3.94 -2.05 10.18
N SER A 132 4.84 -2.05 9.20
CA SER A 132 5.64 -0.87 8.83
C SER A 132 4.99 0.06 7.80
N VAL A 133 3.75 -0.21 7.36
CA VAL A 133 3.02 0.66 6.42
C VAL A 133 2.89 2.11 6.92
N PRO A 134 2.53 2.40 8.19
CA PRO A 134 2.43 3.78 8.67
C PRO A 134 3.76 4.53 8.58
N LEU A 135 4.87 3.86 8.92
CA LEU A 135 6.22 4.41 8.81
C LEU A 135 6.54 4.75 7.35
N ALA A 136 6.33 3.82 6.42
CA ALA A 136 6.62 4.03 5.01
C ALA A 136 5.74 5.13 4.40
N ALA A 137 4.46 5.16 4.76
CA ALA A 137 3.50 6.16 4.31
C ALA A 137 3.85 7.58 4.80
N ARG A 138 4.37 7.73 6.02
CA ARG A 138 4.84 9.02 6.54
C ARG A 138 5.98 9.60 5.71
N GLY A 139 6.87 8.75 5.20
CA GLY A 139 8.04 9.16 4.40
C GLY A 139 7.80 9.32 2.91
N ASP A 140 6.67 8.82 2.37
CA ASP A 140 6.44 8.74 0.93
C ASP A 140 4.96 8.91 0.56
N ALA A 141 4.65 10.06 -0.05
CA ALA A 141 3.29 10.42 -0.41
C ALA A 141 2.67 9.51 -1.49
N VAL A 142 3.48 8.90 -2.37
CA VAL A 142 3.00 7.97 -3.40
C VAL A 142 2.62 6.64 -2.75
N VAL A 143 3.47 6.12 -1.87
CA VAL A 143 3.18 4.92 -1.09
C VAL A 143 1.93 5.14 -0.23
N TYR A 144 1.85 6.27 0.46
CA TYR A 144 0.70 6.60 1.29
C TYR A 144 -0.60 6.63 0.49
N GLU A 145 -0.61 7.31 -0.66
CA GLU A 145 -1.80 7.38 -1.51
C GLU A 145 -2.23 5.99 -2.01
N LEU A 146 -1.30 5.19 -2.54
CA LEU A 146 -1.62 3.88 -3.10
C LEU A 146 -2.20 2.94 -2.04
N LEU A 147 -1.58 2.88 -0.86
CA LEU A 147 -2.03 1.98 0.21
C LEU A 147 -3.33 2.47 0.86
N ALA A 148 -3.53 3.79 0.97
CA ALA A 148 -4.81 4.33 1.41
C ALA A 148 -5.94 4.01 0.42
N LEU A 149 -5.68 4.07 -0.90
CA LEU A 149 -6.65 3.66 -1.93
C LEU A 149 -6.96 2.17 -1.85
N VAL A 150 -5.97 1.32 -1.59
CA VAL A 150 -6.18 -0.11 -1.32
C VAL A 150 -7.12 -0.29 -0.13
N ASP A 151 -6.97 0.50 0.93
CA ASP A 151 -7.87 0.44 2.07
C ASP A 151 -9.28 0.92 1.74
N VAL A 152 -9.46 1.96 0.90
CA VAL A 152 -10.78 2.28 0.35
C VAL A 152 -11.41 1.07 -0.33
N ILE A 153 -10.62 0.26 -1.05
CA ILE A 153 -11.13 -0.96 -1.68
C ILE A 153 -11.41 -2.08 -0.65
N ARG A 154 -10.59 -2.21 0.40
CA ARG A 154 -10.78 -3.24 1.44
C ARG A 154 -12.08 -3.04 2.23
N ILE A 155 -12.43 -1.80 2.57
CA ILE A 155 -13.54 -1.51 3.51
C ILE A 155 -14.67 -0.62 2.97
N GLY A 156 -14.51 0.00 1.79
CA GLY A 156 -15.47 0.95 1.23
C GLY A 156 -16.65 0.29 0.51
N GLY A 157 -17.70 1.09 0.30
CA GLY A 157 -18.87 0.69 -0.49
C GLY A 157 -18.59 0.65 -2.00
N PRO A 158 -19.54 0.17 -2.83
CA PRO A 158 -19.34 0.03 -4.28
C PRO A 158 -18.90 1.32 -4.99
N GLN A 159 -19.43 2.48 -4.60
CA GLN A 159 -19.07 3.77 -5.20
C GLN A 159 -17.61 4.14 -4.92
N ASP A 160 -17.22 4.15 -3.64
CA ASP A 160 -15.84 4.46 -3.22
C ASP A 160 -14.84 3.47 -3.82
N ARG A 161 -15.20 2.18 -3.88
CA ARG A 161 -14.39 1.14 -4.52
C ARG A 161 -14.11 1.46 -5.99
N ASN A 162 -15.15 1.77 -6.77
CA ASN A 162 -15.00 2.09 -8.18
C ASN A 162 -14.15 3.35 -8.38
N GLN A 163 -14.34 4.35 -7.53
CA GLN A 163 -13.56 5.58 -7.59
C GLN A 163 -12.09 5.36 -7.20
N ALA A 164 -11.82 4.54 -6.18
CA ALA A 164 -10.46 4.19 -5.77
C ALA A 164 -9.72 3.43 -6.87
N VAL A 165 -10.38 2.48 -7.54
CA VAL A 165 -9.82 1.78 -8.71
C VAL A 165 -9.45 2.77 -9.81
N ALA A 166 -10.32 3.71 -10.16
CA ALA A 166 -10.04 4.72 -11.17
C ALA A 166 -8.85 5.63 -10.79
N LEU A 167 -8.69 5.96 -9.52
CA LEU A 167 -7.55 6.75 -9.02
C LEU A 167 -6.24 5.96 -9.09
N ILE A 168 -6.24 4.68 -8.71
CA ILE A 168 -5.07 3.79 -8.84
C ILE A 168 -4.68 3.67 -10.32
N GLU A 169 -5.64 3.42 -11.21
CA GLU A 169 -5.40 3.33 -12.64
C GLU A 169 -4.80 4.62 -13.20
N LYS A 170 -5.36 5.78 -12.84
CA LYS A 170 -4.83 7.09 -13.24
C LYS A 170 -3.39 7.31 -12.75
N ARG A 171 -3.08 6.91 -11.51
CA ARG A 171 -1.73 7.03 -10.94
C ARG A 171 -0.74 6.15 -11.72
N LEU A 172 -1.08 4.87 -11.89
CA LEU A 172 -0.20 3.89 -12.54
C LEU A 172 -0.10 4.08 -14.05
N ALA A 173 -1.09 4.70 -14.70
CA ALA A 173 -1.05 5.05 -16.12
C ALA A 173 -0.06 6.18 -16.44
N GLY A 174 0.65 6.75 -15.46
CA GLY A 174 1.50 7.94 -15.55
C GLY A 174 2.15 8.20 -16.92
N LYS A 175 1.94 9.44 -17.40
CA LYS A 175 2.41 10.02 -18.67
C LYS A 175 3.84 9.67 -19.03
#